data_AF-A0AA39N5H8-F1
#
_entry.id   AF-A0AA39N5H8-F1
#
_cell.length_a   1.000
_cell.length_b   1.000
_cell.length_c   1.000
_cell.angle_alpha   90.00
_cell.angle_beta   90.00
_cell.angle_gamma   90.00
#
_symmetry.space_group_name_H-M   'P 1'
#
loop_
_entity.id
_entity.type
_entity.pdbx_description
1 polymer ?
#
loop_
_entity_poly.entity_id
_entity_poly.type
_entity_poly.pdbx_seq_one_letter_code
_entity_poly.pdbx_strand_id
1 'polypeptide(L)'
;MMKRLQTLARQSSAFSRSSFQKSSAVIHGRRLTLLAVEEQLYSPQKGSDLYLPGSLIQLQLQAQDSTTFWPLVAKIIKRLEPFTSSVVLLIQHVTDSKQFILKLNDSRESHRHSLTMVNGELPWTPALEERLRTAVRDTQLGTATNWFELVEDFRNPTQSDPKDWKDWMWEVSAWTSRVENHQNELEAYRLLHRLQDTLIPRFYGLFHLPLSSSEPLHPITDYIPGIVIEYIQGVSMGSLRPGVDIPRPEAEAIADRVMGAFRTLKAEKCVLHNDVHIDNILLRDPDWSPVLIDFGWALTRKPGMSDEEWEDHISGCQDTRFMRRSLMSKEHGVWRRKSTPLMMHHYSPLSWNEYVENQPEDYRRQVFERVPGTNWEGAREEVLQWRVRPGIQYRDD
;
A
#
# COMPACT_ATOMS: atom_id res chain seq x y z
N MET A 1 -7.11 -35.52 18.72
CA MET A 1 -7.57 -36.26 17.53
C MET A 1 -7.89 -35.17 16.50
N MET A 2 -7.17 -34.89 15.42
CA MET A 2 -6.13 -35.57 14.66
C MET A 2 -5.24 -34.47 14.04
N LYS A 3 -3.91 -34.68 14.07
CA LYS A 3 -2.89 -33.90 13.37
C LYS A 3 -3.03 -34.05 11.84
N ARG A 4 -2.52 -33.07 11.08
CA ARG A 4 -1.70 -33.16 9.83
C ARG A 4 -1.92 -31.89 8.98
N LEU A 5 -0.97 -31.33 8.24
CA LEU A 5 0.49 -31.44 8.14
C LEU A 5 0.93 -30.26 7.24
N GLN A 6 2.05 -29.63 7.58
CA GLN A 6 2.85 -28.80 6.67
C GLN A 6 3.39 -29.65 5.51
N THR A 7 3.76 -29.03 4.38
CA THR A 7 5.11 -29.07 3.74
C THR A 7 5.06 -28.56 2.29
N LEU A 8 5.94 -27.62 1.93
CA LEU A 8 6.79 -27.58 0.72
C LEU A 8 7.52 -26.22 0.72
N ALA A 9 8.72 -26.12 1.30
CA ALA A 9 10.04 -26.53 0.79
C ALA A 9 10.72 -25.43 -0.05
N ARG A 10 11.72 -24.84 0.60
CA ARG A 10 12.82 -24.05 0.02
C ARG A 10 13.57 -24.86 -1.03
N GLN A 11 13.95 -24.22 -2.13
CA GLN A 11 15.18 -24.54 -2.84
C GLN A 11 16.04 -23.29 -2.96
N SER A 12 17.24 -23.41 -2.41
CA SER A 12 18.40 -22.56 -2.63
C SER A 12 19.25 -23.24 -3.70
N SER A 13 19.78 -22.49 -4.67
CA SER A 13 21.23 -22.45 -4.89
C SER A 13 21.62 -21.57 -6.10
N ALA A 14 22.63 -20.74 -5.82
CA ALA A 14 23.77 -20.37 -6.66
C ALA A 14 23.54 -19.94 -8.12
N PHE A 15 23.81 -18.66 -8.40
CA PHE A 15 24.38 -18.28 -9.69
C PHE A 15 25.66 -17.47 -9.54
N SER A 16 26.61 -17.89 -10.37
CA SER A 16 28.01 -17.52 -10.45
C SER A 16 28.21 -16.07 -10.87
N ARG A 17 29.26 -15.43 -10.34
CA ARG A 17 29.87 -14.24 -10.92
C ARG A 17 30.38 -14.60 -12.32
N SER A 18 29.84 -13.97 -13.36
CA SER A 18 30.47 -13.91 -14.68
C SER A 18 30.70 -12.45 -15.06
N SER A 19 31.98 -12.10 -15.17
CA SER A 19 32.49 -10.88 -15.75
C SER A 19 32.00 -10.69 -17.18
N PHE A 20 31.35 -9.56 -17.48
CA PHE A 20 31.11 -9.13 -18.86
C PHE A 20 32.09 -8.03 -19.24
N GLN A 21 32.92 -8.34 -20.24
CA GLN A 21 33.80 -7.42 -20.94
C GLN A 21 32.97 -6.38 -21.71
N LYS A 22 33.42 -5.13 -21.66
CA LYS A 22 32.95 -4.03 -22.48
C LYS A 22 33.27 -4.30 -23.95
N SER A 23 32.25 -4.33 -24.81
CA SER A 23 32.42 -4.04 -26.24
C SER A 23 31.63 -2.78 -26.58
N SER A 24 32.35 -1.70 -26.80
CA SER A 24 31.89 -0.45 -27.38
C SER A 24 31.48 -0.67 -28.84
N ALA A 25 30.20 -0.49 -29.15
CA ALA A 25 29.71 -0.36 -30.52
C ALA A 25 29.06 1.02 -30.70
N VAL A 26 29.66 1.81 -31.58
CA VAL A 26 29.18 3.11 -32.06
C VAL A 26 27.93 2.86 -32.90
N ILE A 27 26.79 3.43 -32.53
CA ILE A 27 25.57 3.41 -33.35
C ILE A 27 25.27 4.83 -33.83
N HIS A 28 25.39 5.01 -35.14
CA HIS A 28 24.99 6.18 -35.90
C HIS A 28 23.48 6.43 -35.79
N GLY A 29 23.11 7.70 -35.67
CA GLY A 29 21.74 8.17 -35.56
C GLY A 29 20.87 7.75 -36.75
N ARG A 30 19.76 7.09 -36.44
CA ARG A 30 18.58 6.99 -37.31
C ARG A 30 17.39 7.61 -36.59
N ARG A 31 16.85 8.65 -37.21
CA ARG A 31 15.60 9.31 -36.86
C ARG A 31 14.47 8.30 -37.09
N LEU A 32 13.96 7.71 -36.01
CA LEU A 32 12.79 6.81 -36.05
C LEU A 32 11.54 7.64 -36.31
N THR A 33 10.84 7.32 -37.41
CA THR A 33 9.54 7.85 -37.78
C THR A 33 8.47 7.29 -36.84
N LEU A 34 7.69 8.18 -36.21
CA LEU A 34 6.73 7.92 -35.13
C LEU A 34 5.55 6.99 -35.49
N LEU A 35 5.34 6.67 -36.77
CA LEU A 35 4.10 6.06 -37.27
C LEU A 35 4.02 4.53 -37.14
N ALA A 36 5.13 3.84 -36.88
CA ALA A 36 5.15 2.36 -36.83
C ALA A 36 4.86 1.78 -35.44
N VAL A 37 4.67 2.62 -34.41
CA VAL A 37 4.47 2.18 -33.01
C VAL A 37 2.98 2.06 -32.64
N GLU A 38 2.07 2.74 -33.35
CA GLU A 38 0.63 2.70 -33.05
C GLU A 38 -0.01 1.33 -33.31
N GLU A 39 0.50 0.54 -34.27
CA GLU A 39 -0.14 -0.72 -34.68
C GLU A 39 0.18 -1.91 -33.76
N GLN A 40 1.19 -1.82 -32.89
CA GLN A 40 1.59 -2.93 -32.00
C GLN A 40 0.86 -2.96 -30.64
N LEU A 41 0.07 -1.94 -30.30
CA LEU A 41 -0.63 -1.85 -29.01
C LEU A 41 -1.98 -2.57 -28.96
N TYR A 42 -2.47 -3.12 -30.08
CA TYR A 42 -3.88 -3.55 -30.20
C TYR A 42 -4.11 -5.05 -30.44
N SER A 43 -3.09 -5.90 -30.31
CA SER A 43 -3.32 -7.35 -30.27
C SER A 43 -3.65 -7.77 -28.83
N PRO A 44 -4.66 -8.64 -28.59
CA PRO A 44 -4.98 -9.14 -27.25
C PRO A 44 -3.86 -10.07 -26.77
N GLN A 45 -2.78 -9.48 -26.27
CA GLN A 45 -1.70 -10.18 -25.61
C GLN A 45 -2.22 -10.74 -24.29
N LYS A 46 -1.78 -11.96 -23.92
CA LYS A 46 -2.01 -12.48 -22.57
C LYS A 46 -1.49 -11.46 -21.56
N GLY A 47 -2.22 -11.22 -20.47
CA GLY A 47 -1.94 -10.13 -19.51
C GLY A 47 -0.48 -9.99 -19.07
N SER A 48 0.26 -11.10 -18.96
CA SER A 48 1.69 -11.10 -18.59
C SER A 48 2.60 -10.23 -19.48
N ASP A 49 2.20 -9.94 -20.71
CA ASP A 49 3.07 -9.31 -21.71
C ASP A 49 2.84 -7.81 -21.88
N LEU A 50 1.82 -7.22 -21.22
CA LEU A 50 1.47 -5.80 -21.40
C LEU A 50 2.55 -4.83 -20.89
N TYR A 51 3.30 -5.23 -19.85
CA TYR A 51 4.25 -4.36 -19.15
C TYR A 51 5.67 -4.94 -19.12
N LEU A 52 6.17 -5.37 -20.28
CA LEU A 52 7.49 -5.99 -20.36
C LEU A 52 8.64 -4.99 -20.08
N PRO A 53 9.63 -5.36 -19.24
CA PRO A 53 10.87 -4.61 -19.12
C PRO A 53 11.54 -4.39 -20.48
N GLY A 54 11.96 -3.16 -20.73
CA GLY A 54 12.56 -2.74 -22.00
C GLY A 54 11.59 -2.04 -22.95
N SER A 55 10.28 -2.29 -22.83
CA SER A 55 9.26 -1.69 -23.67
C SER A 55 9.09 -0.19 -23.39
N LEU A 56 8.69 0.54 -24.43
CA LEU A 56 8.28 1.94 -24.29
C LEU A 56 6.80 2.00 -23.94
N ILE A 57 6.45 2.94 -23.07
CA ILE A 57 5.08 3.27 -22.72
C ILE A 57 4.86 4.75 -23.05
N GLN A 58 3.75 5.02 -23.77
CA GLN A 58 3.31 6.37 -24.07
C GLN A 58 2.17 6.72 -23.13
N LEU A 59 2.31 7.85 -22.46
CA LEU A 59 1.47 8.22 -21.35
C LEU A 59 1.02 9.67 -21.51
N GLN A 60 -0.15 10.01 -20.98
CA GLN A 60 -0.60 11.40 -20.85
C GLN A 60 -0.40 11.83 -19.39
N LEU A 61 0.56 12.72 -19.12
CA LEU A 61 0.85 13.25 -17.78
C LEU A 61 0.11 14.55 -17.55
N GLN A 62 -0.61 14.63 -16.45
CA GLN A 62 -1.08 15.89 -15.87
C GLN A 62 -0.29 16.13 -14.58
N ALA A 63 0.65 17.09 -14.60
CA ALA A 63 1.37 17.42 -13.37
C ALA A 63 0.43 17.97 -12.30
N GLN A 64 0.87 17.87 -11.05
CA GLN A 64 0.13 18.33 -9.87
C GLN A 64 -0.44 19.75 -10.00
N ASP A 65 0.31 20.67 -10.62
CA ASP A 65 -0.04 22.09 -10.73
C ASP A 65 -0.67 22.45 -12.09
N SER A 66 -1.08 21.45 -12.88
CA SER A 66 -1.60 21.63 -14.22
C SER A 66 -2.99 21.03 -14.40
N THR A 67 -3.80 21.66 -15.26
CA THR A 67 -5.08 21.13 -15.73
C THR A 67 -4.97 20.43 -17.09
N THR A 68 -3.80 20.50 -17.73
CA THR A 68 -3.59 19.98 -19.08
C THR A 68 -2.72 18.74 -19.05
N PHE A 69 -3.10 17.75 -19.85
CA PHE A 69 -2.29 16.57 -20.09
C PHE A 69 -1.27 16.84 -21.20
N TRP A 70 -0.05 16.34 -21.03
CA TRP A 70 0.98 16.32 -22.07
C TRP A 70 1.54 14.91 -22.28
N PRO A 71 1.99 14.59 -23.51
CA PRO A 71 2.57 13.29 -23.79
C PRO A 71 3.91 13.12 -23.06
N LEU A 72 4.10 11.96 -22.46
CA LEU A 72 5.35 11.51 -21.86
C LEU A 72 5.66 10.10 -22.37
N VAL A 73 6.90 9.91 -22.83
CA VAL A 73 7.40 8.60 -23.27
C VAL A 73 8.42 8.11 -22.26
N ALA A 74 8.15 6.94 -21.69
CA ALA A 74 9.04 6.30 -20.74
C ALA A 74 9.38 4.88 -21.16
N LYS A 75 10.50 4.37 -20.67
CA LYS A 75 10.91 2.97 -20.80
C LYS A 75 10.58 2.24 -19.52
N ILE A 76 9.92 1.09 -19.61
CA ILE A 76 9.68 0.22 -18.46
C ILE A 76 11.01 -0.44 -18.08
N ILE A 77 11.45 -0.23 -16.84
CA ILE A 77 12.68 -0.82 -16.32
C ILE A 77 12.41 -2.14 -15.62
N LYS A 78 11.39 -2.18 -14.76
CA LYS A 78 10.94 -3.40 -14.07
C LYS A 78 9.49 -3.30 -13.63
N ARG A 79 8.84 -4.46 -13.54
CA ARG A 79 7.59 -4.66 -12.78
C ARG A 79 7.93 -4.88 -11.31
N LEU A 80 7.15 -4.30 -10.41
CA LEU A 80 7.29 -4.47 -8.97
C LEU A 80 6.14 -5.34 -8.46
N GLU A 81 6.39 -6.65 -8.38
CA GLU A 81 5.40 -7.67 -8.03
C GLU A 81 5.54 -8.16 -6.58
N PRO A 82 4.47 -8.72 -5.97
CA PRO A 82 3.14 -8.95 -6.54
C PRO A 82 2.28 -7.68 -6.64
N PHE A 83 1.32 -7.68 -7.58
CA PHE A 83 0.30 -6.64 -7.68
C PHE A 83 -0.91 -7.04 -6.83
N THR A 84 -1.34 -6.20 -5.89
CA THR A 84 -2.57 -6.43 -5.12
C THR A 84 -3.75 -5.79 -5.84
N SER A 85 -3.79 -4.46 -5.89
CA SER A 85 -4.86 -3.66 -6.51
C SER A 85 -4.45 -3.00 -7.83
N SER A 86 -3.16 -2.68 -7.98
CA SER A 86 -2.62 -1.93 -9.12
C SER A 86 -1.29 -2.49 -9.62
N VAL A 87 -1.00 -2.21 -10.88
CA VAL A 87 0.28 -2.50 -11.52
C VAL A 87 1.29 -1.44 -11.10
N VAL A 88 2.40 -1.86 -10.52
CA VAL A 88 3.48 -0.95 -10.10
C VAL A 88 4.70 -1.16 -10.99
N LEU A 89 5.12 -0.10 -11.69
CA LEU A 89 6.24 -0.12 -12.63
C LEU A 89 7.31 0.87 -12.20
N LEU A 90 8.58 0.45 -12.24
CA LEU A 90 9.69 1.39 -12.32
C LEU A 90 9.85 1.77 -13.79
N ILE A 91 9.67 3.05 -14.09
CA ILE A 91 9.85 3.60 -15.43
C ILE A 91 11.02 4.59 -15.46
N GLN A 92 11.61 4.75 -16.63
CA GLN A 92 12.65 5.75 -16.88
C GLN A 92 12.20 6.66 -18.01
N HIS A 93 12.15 7.96 -17.74
CA HIS A 93 11.82 8.95 -18.78
C HIS A 93 12.93 8.98 -19.84
N VAL A 94 12.55 8.89 -21.11
CA VAL A 94 13.51 8.73 -22.22
C VAL A 94 14.41 9.96 -22.39
N THR A 95 13.90 11.16 -22.10
CA THR A 95 14.61 12.41 -22.37
C THR A 95 15.72 12.70 -21.36
N ASP A 96 15.45 12.56 -20.06
CA ASP A 96 16.38 12.93 -18.99
C ASP A 96 16.86 11.74 -18.15
N SER A 97 16.47 10.52 -18.51
CA SER A 97 16.84 9.28 -17.83
C SER A 97 16.45 9.22 -16.34
N LYS A 98 15.58 10.12 -15.88
CA LYS A 98 15.06 10.08 -14.50
C LYS A 98 14.12 8.91 -14.32
N GLN A 99 14.19 8.30 -13.14
CA GLN A 99 13.39 7.14 -12.77
C GLN A 99 12.22 7.54 -11.89
N PHE A 100 11.09 6.87 -12.10
CA PHE A 100 9.85 7.12 -11.39
C PHE A 100 9.11 5.82 -11.12
N ILE A 101 8.25 5.82 -10.10
CA ILE A 101 7.25 4.79 -9.92
C ILE A 101 5.97 5.23 -10.62
N LEU A 102 5.45 4.35 -11.46
CA LEU A 102 4.15 4.47 -12.11
C LEU A 102 3.22 3.40 -11.52
N LYS A 103 2.14 3.83 -10.87
CA LYS A 103 1.09 2.96 -10.32
C LYS A 103 -0.14 3.07 -11.21
N LEU A 104 -0.54 1.98 -11.87
CA LEU A 104 -1.66 1.93 -12.83
C LEU A 104 -2.78 1.04 -12.29
N ASN A 105 -4.02 1.53 -12.34
CA ASN A 105 -5.19 0.73 -12.00
C ASN A 105 -5.71 -0.03 -13.22
N ASP A 106 -4.84 -0.85 -13.80
CA ASP A 106 -5.19 -1.67 -14.94
C ASP A 106 -5.98 -2.90 -14.49
N SER A 107 -7.29 -2.88 -14.72
CA SER A 107 -8.20 -3.97 -14.39
C SER A 107 -7.79 -5.30 -15.01
N ARG A 108 -7.01 -5.31 -16.09
CA ARG A 108 -6.56 -6.51 -16.80
C ARG A 108 -5.56 -7.33 -15.97
N GLU A 109 -4.73 -6.64 -15.19
CA GLU A 109 -3.63 -7.21 -14.38
C GLU A 109 -3.96 -7.33 -12.88
N SER A 110 -5.06 -6.71 -12.41
CA SER A 110 -5.44 -6.75 -10.99
C SER A 110 -5.81 -8.16 -10.51
N HIS A 111 -5.46 -8.48 -9.25
CA HIS A 111 -5.97 -9.68 -8.60
C HIS A 111 -7.48 -9.58 -8.42
N ARG A 112 -8.24 -10.50 -9.03
CA ARG A 112 -9.69 -10.61 -8.85
C ARG A 112 -9.98 -11.58 -7.71
N HIS A 113 -9.66 -11.19 -6.48
CA HIS A 113 -10.16 -11.90 -5.30
C HIS A 113 -11.63 -11.55 -5.11
N SER A 114 -12.53 -12.25 -5.81
CA SER A 114 -13.93 -12.25 -5.41
C SER A 114 -14.04 -13.07 -4.13
N LEU A 115 -14.46 -12.42 -3.03
CA LEU A 115 -14.71 -13.05 -1.73
C LEU A 115 -15.75 -14.20 -1.80
N THR A 116 -16.50 -14.29 -2.90
CA THR A 116 -17.60 -15.25 -3.08
C THR A 116 -17.32 -16.31 -4.15
N MET A 117 -16.26 -16.17 -4.96
CA MET A 117 -15.87 -17.22 -5.91
C MET A 117 -15.10 -18.31 -5.18
N VAL A 118 -15.86 -19.33 -4.74
CA VAL A 118 -15.37 -20.46 -3.94
C VAL A 118 -14.15 -21.16 -4.54
N ASN A 119 -13.85 -21.03 -5.85
CA ASN A 119 -12.70 -21.70 -6.50
C ASN A 119 -12.17 -21.06 -7.81
N GLY A 120 -12.39 -19.76 -8.12
CA GLY A 120 -12.07 -19.27 -9.47
C GLY A 120 -11.55 -17.85 -9.55
N GLU A 121 -10.34 -17.71 -10.10
CA GLU A 121 -9.93 -16.48 -10.76
C GLU A 121 -10.90 -16.22 -11.92
N LEU A 122 -11.41 -14.99 -12.02
CA LEU A 122 -12.13 -14.55 -13.21
C LEU A 122 -11.10 -13.92 -14.15
N PRO A 123 -10.52 -14.61 -15.16
CA PRO A 123 -9.47 -14.02 -15.99
C PRO A 123 -10.02 -12.90 -16.87
N TRP A 124 -9.18 -11.90 -17.19
CA TRP A 124 -9.53 -10.94 -18.23
C TRP A 124 -9.55 -11.68 -19.56
N THR A 125 -10.64 -11.54 -20.31
CA THR A 125 -10.76 -12.11 -21.65
C THR A 125 -11.32 -11.06 -22.59
N PRO A 126 -11.00 -11.10 -23.89
CA PRO A 126 -11.63 -10.22 -24.87
C PRO A 126 -13.17 -10.31 -24.85
N ALA A 127 -13.72 -11.48 -24.53
CA ALA A 127 -15.16 -11.66 -24.40
C ALA A 127 -15.76 -10.96 -23.17
N LEU A 128 -15.03 -10.94 -22.04
CA LEU A 128 -15.41 -10.15 -20.86
C LEU A 128 -15.37 -8.65 -21.19
N GLU A 129 -14.31 -8.19 -21.85
CA GLU A 129 -14.17 -6.79 -22.25
C GLU A 129 -15.33 -6.35 -23.16
N GLU A 130 -15.70 -7.17 -24.16
CA GLU A 130 -16.82 -6.83 -25.05
C GLU A 130 -18.16 -6.80 -24.29
N ARG A 131 -18.39 -7.74 -23.36
CA ARG A 131 -19.58 -7.72 -22.49
C ARG A 131 -19.63 -6.47 -21.62
N LEU A 132 -18.49 -6.09 -21.03
CA LEU A 132 -18.37 -4.88 -20.23
C LEU A 132 -18.64 -3.63 -21.06
N ARG A 133 -18.02 -3.51 -22.24
CA ARG A 133 -18.26 -2.39 -23.19
C ARG A 133 -19.73 -2.32 -23.60
N THR A 134 -20.37 -3.46 -23.88
CA THR A 134 -21.79 -3.53 -24.22
C THR A 134 -22.65 -3.05 -23.06
N ALA A 135 -22.41 -3.55 -21.85
CA ALA A 135 -23.15 -3.14 -20.66
C ALA A 135 -23.00 -1.64 -20.37
N VAL A 136 -21.80 -1.08 -20.50
CA VAL A 136 -21.54 0.36 -20.38
C VAL A 136 -22.40 1.16 -21.37
N ARG A 137 -22.40 0.78 -22.65
CA ARG A 137 -23.22 1.45 -23.68
C ARG A 137 -24.71 1.37 -23.35
N ASP A 138 -25.19 0.19 -22.98
CA ASP A 138 -26.61 -0.03 -22.68
C ASP A 138 -27.07 0.80 -21.47
N THR A 139 -26.21 0.93 -20.44
CA THR A 139 -26.45 1.81 -19.29
C THR A 139 -26.50 3.28 -19.70
N GLN A 140 -25.57 3.76 -20.53
CA GLN A 140 -25.55 5.15 -21.00
C GLN A 140 -26.76 5.52 -21.85
N LEU A 141 -27.26 4.56 -22.64
CA LEU A 141 -28.49 4.72 -23.43
C LEU A 141 -29.76 4.61 -22.58
N GLY A 142 -29.65 4.31 -21.28
CA GLY A 142 -30.79 4.11 -20.38
C GLY A 142 -31.59 2.83 -20.68
N THR A 143 -30.98 1.89 -21.43
CA THR A 143 -31.62 0.62 -21.83
C THR A 143 -31.35 -0.52 -20.86
N ALA A 144 -30.35 -0.35 -19.99
CA ALA A 144 -30.03 -1.26 -18.90
C ALA A 144 -29.93 -0.52 -17.56
N THR A 145 -30.12 -1.24 -16.47
CA THR A 145 -29.95 -0.74 -15.11
C THR A 145 -28.54 -0.15 -14.92
N ASN A 146 -28.43 1.00 -14.25
CA ASN A 146 -27.14 1.59 -13.93
C ASN A 146 -26.47 0.83 -12.78
N TRP A 147 -25.57 -0.09 -13.13
CA TRP A 147 -24.86 -0.89 -12.13
C TRP A 147 -23.77 -0.11 -11.39
N PHE A 148 -23.31 1.03 -11.92
CA PHE A 148 -22.35 1.90 -11.25
C PHE A 148 -22.97 2.52 -9.98
N GLU A 149 -24.21 3.00 -10.06
CA GLU A 149 -24.95 3.53 -8.90
C GLU A 149 -25.32 2.44 -7.88
N LEU A 150 -25.61 1.22 -8.36
CA LEU A 150 -26.07 0.13 -7.49
C LEU A 150 -24.96 -0.56 -6.71
N VAL A 151 -23.71 -0.48 -7.16
CA VAL A 151 -22.59 -1.03 -6.41
C VAL A 151 -22.13 -0.09 -5.28
N GLU A 152 -22.30 1.22 -5.43
CA GLU A 152 -21.92 2.17 -4.38
C GLU A 152 -22.80 2.05 -3.12
N ASP A 153 -24.07 1.67 -3.28
CA ASP A 153 -25.00 1.49 -2.17
C ASP A 153 -25.14 0.01 -1.77
N PHE A 154 -24.24 -0.48 -0.91
CA PHE A 154 -24.29 -1.83 -0.33
C PHE A 154 -25.56 -2.11 0.50
N ARG A 155 -26.37 -1.08 0.81
CA ARG A 155 -27.66 -1.24 1.50
C ARG A 155 -28.84 -1.20 0.54
N ASN A 156 -28.59 -1.08 -0.76
CA ASN A 156 -29.65 -1.01 -1.73
C ASN A 156 -30.39 -2.35 -1.80
N PRO A 157 -31.68 -2.41 -1.44
CA PRO A 157 -32.44 -3.66 -1.46
C PRO A 157 -32.69 -4.19 -2.87
N THR A 158 -32.41 -3.39 -3.90
CA THR A 158 -32.49 -3.81 -5.31
C THR A 158 -31.22 -4.51 -5.81
N GLN A 159 -30.16 -4.56 -4.99
CA GLN A 159 -28.95 -5.29 -5.32
C GLN A 159 -29.25 -6.80 -5.34
N SER A 160 -29.03 -7.43 -6.50
CA SER A 160 -29.12 -8.88 -6.62
C SER A 160 -28.09 -9.58 -5.73
N ASP A 161 -28.40 -10.80 -5.26
CA ASP A 161 -27.42 -11.63 -4.52
C ASP A 161 -26.14 -11.73 -5.35
N PRO A 162 -24.95 -11.54 -4.76
CA PRO A 162 -23.66 -11.68 -5.45
C PRO A 162 -23.51 -12.97 -6.27
N LYS A 163 -24.22 -14.05 -5.91
CA LYS A 163 -24.23 -15.31 -6.68
C LYS A 163 -24.87 -15.20 -8.06
N ASP A 164 -25.74 -14.21 -8.26
CA ASP A 164 -26.46 -13.96 -9.51
C ASP A 164 -25.75 -12.93 -10.40
N TRP A 165 -24.64 -12.37 -9.93
CA TRP A 165 -23.90 -11.36 -10.68
C TRP A 165 -23.23 -11.96 -11.91
N LYS A 166 -23.37 -11.26 -13.04
CA LYS A 166 -22.60 -11.53 -14.25
C LYS A 166 -21.14 -11.13 -14.02
N ASP A 167 -20.25 -11.71 -14.81
CA ASP A 167 -18.81 -11.42 -14.76
C ASP A 167 -18.46 -9.93 -14.92
N TRP A 168 -19.10 -9.21 -15.85
CA TRP A 168 -18.88 -7.78 -16.02
C TRP A 168 -19.41 -6.96 -14.83
N MET A 169 -20.42 -7.45 -14.09
CA MET A 169 -20.94 -6.78 -12.89
C MET A 169 -19.90 -6.85 -11.76
N TRP A 170 -19.21 -7.98 -11.63
CA TRP A 170 -18.06 -8.11 -10.74
C TRP A 170 -16.92 -7.16 -11.12
N GLU A 171 -16.67 -6.97 -12.42
CA GLU A 171 -15.63 -6.03 -12.87
C GLU A 171 -16.01 -4.58 -12.57
N VAL A 172 -17.27 -4.17 -12.79
CA VAL A 172 -17.75 -2.84 -12.40
C VAL A 172 -17.53 -2.63 -10.90
N SER A 173 -17.88 -3.62 -10.08
CA SER A 173 -17.70 -3.52 -8.63
C SER A 173 -16.23 -3.41 -8.21
N ALA A 174 -15.37 -4.26 -8.76
CA ALA A 174 -13.95 -4.21 -8.48
C ALA A 174 -13.32 -2.89 -8.97
N TRP A 175 -13.75 -2.38 -10.11
CA TRP A 175 -13.32 -1.09 -10.63
C TRP A 175 -13.75 0.08 -9.73
N THR A 176 -14.99 0.12 -9.26
CA THR A 176 -15.47 1.17 -8.34
C THR A 176 -14.60 1.24 -7.08
N SER A 177 -14.34 0.11 -6.43
CA SER A 177 -13.44 0.07 -5.27
C SER A 177 -12.01 0.51 -5.59
N ARG A 178 -11.49 0.19 -6.79
CA ARG A 178 -10.15 0.63 -7.20
C ARG A 178 -10.09 2.13 -7.48
N VAL A 179 -11.14 2.71 -8.07
CA VAL A 179 -11.24 4.14 -8.31
C VAL A 179 -11.33 4.89 -6.99
N GLU A 180 -12.10 4.38 -6.03
CA GLU A 180 -12.14 4.93 -4.67
C GLU A 180 -10.74 4.90 -4.04
N ASN A 181 -10.06 3.76 -4.07
CA ASN A 181 -8.71 3.64 -3.52
C ASN A 181 -7.70 4.56 -4.22
N HIS A 182 -7.79 4.68 -5.54
CA HIS A 182 -6.99 5.61 -6.33
C HIS A 182 -7.19 7.06 -5.90
N GLN A 183 -8.45 7.44 -5.70
CA GLN A 183 -8.82 8.79 -5.30
C GLN A 183 -8.34 9.08 -3.88
N ASN A 184 -8.49 8.12 -2.96
CA ASN A 184 -7.96 8.22 -1.59
C ASN A 184 -6.45 8.44 -1.59
N GLU A 185 -5.71 7.64 -2.37
CA GLU A 185 -4.26 7.77 -2.49
C GLU A 185 -3.84 9.12 -3.10
N LEU A 186 -4.53 9.55 -4.16
CA LEU A 186 -4.29 10.85 -4.80
C LEU A 186 -4.51 12.00 -3.81
N GLU A 187 -5.63 12.01 -3.10
CA GLU A 187 -5.93 13.05 -2.12
C GLU A 187 -4.95 13.02 -0.94
N ALA A 188 -4.53 11.83 -0.49
CA ALA A 188 -3.50 11.70 0.54
C ALA A 188 -2.19 12.37 0.11
N TYR A 189 -1.70 12.11 -1.11
CA TYR A 189 -0.49 12.75 -1.63
C TYR A 189 -0.63 14.28 -1.73
N ARG A 190 -1.79 14.77 -2.15
CA ARG A 190 -2.07 16.22 -2.23
C ARG A 190 -2.06 16.89 -0.86
N LEU A 191 -2.78 16.30 0.10
CA LEU A 191 -2.88 16.83 1.47
C LEU A 191 -1.53 16.81 2.18
N LEU A 192 -0.74 15.75 1.98
CA LEU A 192 0.55 15.55 2.62
C LEU A 192 1.74 16.15 1.85
N HIS A 193 1.51 17.11 0.95
CA HIS A 193 2.58 17.73 0.16
C HIS A 193 3.78 18.23 1.00
N ARG A 194 3.55 18.66 2.26
CA ARG A 194 4.61 19.11 3.18
C ARG A 194 5.55 18.00 3.65
N LEU A 195 5.09 16.75 3.60
CA LEU A 195 5.87 15.57 4.02
C LEU A 195 6.56 14.87 2.83
N GLN A 196 6.29 15.31 1.60
CA GLN A 196 6.94 14.78 0.40
C GLN A 196 8.46 14.99 0.44
N ASP A 197 9.20 14.12 -0.25
CA ASP A 197 10.68 13.98 -0.25
C ASP A 197 11.31 13.54 1.08
N THR A 198 10.56 13.61 2.19
CA THR A 198 11.08 13.27 3.52
C THR A 198 10.48 11.97 4.03
N LEU A 199 9.19 11.98 4.38
CA LEU A 199 8.48 10.86 4.97
C LEU A 199 7.57 10.13 3.98
N ILE A 200 7.17 10.79 2.89
CA ILE A 200 6.40 10.18 1.82
C ILE A 200 7.05 10.48 0.45
N PRO A 201 6.84 9.64 -0.56
CA PRO A 201 7.34 9.91 -1.91
C PRO A 201 6.80 11.23 -2.46
N ARG A 202 7.61 11.94 -3.25
CA ARG A 202 7.10 13.06 -4.05
C ARG A 202 6.05 12.58 -5.06
N PHE A 203 4.93 13.28 -5.12
CA PHE A 203 3.90 13.10 -6.14
C PHE A 203 4.17 14.02 -7.32
N TYR A 204 4.24 13.47 -8.53
CA TYR A 204 4.51 14.25 -9.74
C TYR A 204 3.25 14.58 -10.53
N GLY A 205 2.22 13.74 -10.45
CA GLY A 205 0.98 13.96 -11.18
C GLY A 205 0.19 12.71 -11.50
N LEU A 206 -0.89 12.94 -12.23
CA LEU A 206 -1.80 11.93 -12.74
C LEU A 206 -1.40 11.47 -14.12
N PHE A 207 -1.75 10.24 -14.43
CA PHE A 207 -1.55 9.64 -15.73
C PHE A 207 -2.81 8.99 -16.25
N HIS A 208 -3.06 9.20 -17.54
CA HIS A 208 -3.99 8.38 -18.32
C HIS A 208 -3.19 7.59 -19.37
N LEU A 209 -3.41 6.28 -19.39
CA LEU A 209 -2.97 5.41 -20.47
C LEU A 209 -4.19 5.06 -21.33
N PRO A 210 -4.36 5.65 -22.53
CA PRO A 210 -5.50 5.39 -23.40
C PRO A 210 -5.58 3.90 -23.79
N LEU A 211 -6.78 3.32 -23.70
CA LEU A 211 -7.02 1.92 -24.07
C LEU A 211 -7.46 1.76 -25.53
N SER A 212 -8.14 2.77 -26.08
CA SER A 212 -8.67 2.74 -27.44
C SER A 212 -8.62 4.14 -28.06
N SER A 213 -8.50 4.21 -29.38
CA SER A 213 -8.67 5.42 -30.17
C SER A 213 -10.14 5.70 -30.55
N SER A 214 -11.07 4.85 -30.12
CA SER A 214 -12.51 5.00 -30.36
C SER A 214 -13.13 6.13 -29.54
N GLU A 215 -14.39 6.45 -29.85
CA GLU A 215 -15.19 7.38 -29.04
C GLU A 215 -15.18 6.97 -27.56
N PRO A 216 -14.90 7.91 -26.63
CA PRO A 216 -14.94 7.65 -25.21
C PRO A 216 -16.34 7.19 -24.79
N LEU A 217 -16.42 6.03 -24.14
CA LEU A 217 -17.65 5.54 -23.53
C LEU A 217 -17.61 5.88 -22.05
N HIS A 218 -16.78 5.19 -21.28
CA HIS A 218 -16.69 5.34 -19.83
C HIS A 218 -15.25 5.13 -19.38
N PRO A 219 -14.78 5.80 -18.30
CA PRO A 219 -13.41 5.66 -17.82
C PRO A 219 -12.93 4.20 -17.65
N ILE A 220 -13.80 3.27 -17.26
CA ILE A 220 -13.49 1.83 -17.14
C ILE A 220 -13.03 1.17 -18.46
N THR A 221 -13.40 1.72 -19.62
CA THR A 221 -13.08 1.16 -20.95
C THR A 221 -12.20 2.05 -21.83
N ASP A 222 -12.00 3.29 -21.42
CA ASP A 222 -11.42 4.34 -22.26
C ASP A 222 -9.94 4.57 -21.97
N TYR A 223 -9.56 4.55 -20.69
CA TYR A 223 -8.18 4.73 -20.26
C TYR A 223 -7.92 4.02 -18.92
N ILE A 224 -6.65 3.82 -18.63
CA ILE A 224 -6.20 3.31 -17.33
C ILE A 224 -5.72 4.50 -16.50
N PRO A 225 -6.35 4.80 -15.34
CA PRO A 225 -5.87 5.84 -14.45
C PRO A 225 -4.62 5.37 -13.71
N GLY A 226 -3.72 6.30 -13.45
CA GLY A 226 -2.52 6.05 -12.65
C GLY A 226 -1.93 7.30 -12.03
N ILE A 227 -0.99 7.10 -11.12
CA ILE A 227 -0.19 8.16 -10.51
C ILE A 227 1.29 7.91 -10.79
N VAL A 228 2.06 9.01 -10.84
CA VAL A 228 3.51 8.93 -10.81
C VAL A 228 4.06 9.58 -9.55
N ILE A 229 4.93 8.81 -8.90
CA ILE A 229 5.58 9.19 -7.65
C ILE A 229 7.08 8.93 -7.73
N GLU A 230 7.80 9.48 -6.77
CA GLU A 230 9.24 9.31 -6.59
C GLU A 230 9.62 7.85 -6.50
N TYR A 231 10.67 7.49 -7.24
CA TYR A 231 11.37 6.23 -7.01
C TYR A 231 12.29 6.37 -5.81
N ILE A 232 11.96 5.64 -4.74
CA ILE A 232 12.79 5.54 -3.54
C ILE A 232 13.80 4.42 -3.73
N GLN A 233 15.07 4.77 -3.82
CA GLN A 233 16.16 3.81 -3.75
C GLN A 233 16.26 3.31 -2.30
N GLY A 234 15.89 2.05 -2.08
CA GLY A 234 15.82 1.48 -0.73
C GLY A 234 15.31 0.05 -0.76
N VAL A 235 14.94 -0.45 0.42
CA VAL A 235 14.38 -1.78 0.60
C VAL A 235 13.12 -1.72 1.47
N SER A 236 12.15 -2.59 1.20
CA SER A 236 10.99 -2.72 2.09
C SER A 236 11.42 -3.27 3.44
N MET A 237 10.94 -2.65 4.52
CA MET A 237 11.23 -3.08 5.88
C MET A 237 10.77 -4.53 6.11
N GLY A 238 9.64 -4.95 5.54
CA GLY A 238 9.16 -6.34 5.63
C GLY A 238 10.07 -7.40 5.03
N SER A 239 10.98 -7.02 4.12
CA SER A 239 11.96 -7.93 3.53
C SER A 239 13.17 -8.24 4.43
N LEU A 240 13.30 -7.55 5.57
CA LEU A 240 14.46 -7.61 6.45
C LEU A 240 14.13 -8.29 7.77
N ARG A 241 15.11 -9.00 8.33
CA ARG A 241 14.99 -9.65 9.64
C ARG A 241 15.91 -9.02 10.68
N PRO A 242 15.35 -8.41 11.74
CA PRO A 242 16.11 -7.89 12.87
C PRO A 242 17.01 -8.94 13.52
N GLY A 243 18.28 -8.59 13.70
CA GLY A 243 19.33 -9.46 14.24
C GLY A 243 19.97 -10.40 13.23
N VAL A 244 19.49 -10.45 11.98
CA VAL A 244 20.09 -11.25 10.89
C VAL A 244 20.59 -10.33 9.80
N ASP A 245 19.67 -9.59 9.18
CA ASP A 245 19.99 -8.70 8.05
C ASP A 245 20.41 -7.31 8.56
N ILE A 246 19.90 -6.91 9.74
CA ILE A 246 20.23 -5.65 10.43
C ILE A 246 20.59 -5.94 11.90
N PRO A 247 21.66 -5.37 12.47
CA PRO A 247 21.96 -5.49 13.90
C PRO A 247 20.80 -5.04 14.79
N ARG A 248 20.57 -5.75 15.91
CA ARG A 248 19.45 -5.47 16.82
C ARG A 248 19.33 -4.01 17.27
N PRO A 249 20.42 -3.31 17.69
CA PRO A 249 20.32 -1.92 18.09
C PRO A 249 19.85 -1.00 16.95
N GLU A 250 20.31 -1.25 15.72
CA GLU A 250 19.90 -0.48 14.55
C GLU A 250 18.45 -0.76 14.17
N ALA A 251 18.00 -2.02 14.25
CA ALA A 251 16.60 -2.36 14.01
C ALA A 251 15.64 -1.69 15.01
N GLU A 252 16.03 -1.60 16.29
CA GLU A 252 15.26 -0.85 17.30
C GLU A 252 15.25 0.66 17.01
N ALA A 253 16.39 1.23 16.56
CA ALA A 253 16.46 2.63 16.15
C ALA A 253 15.57 2.94 14.92
N ILE A 254 15.57 2.06 13.90
CA ILE A 254 14.66 2.14 12.76
C ILE A 254 13.21 2.08 13.22
N ALA A 255 12.86 1.15 14.11
CA ALA A 255 11.51 1.03 14.65
C ALA A 255 11.06 2.30 15.38
N ASP A 256 11.97 2.98 16.10
CA ASP A 256 11.68 4.27 16.72
C ASP A 256 11.48 5.40 15.69
N ARG A 257 12.29 5.42 14.61
CA ARG A 257 12.11 6.36 13.49
C ARG A 257 10.75 6.15 12.80
N VAL A 258 10.36 4.91 12.55
CA VAL A 258 9.03 4.55 11.98
C VAL A 258 7.91 5.05 12.87
N MET A 259 7.98 4.81 14.18
CA MET A 259 6.98 5.35 15.12
C MET A 259 6.96 6.88 15.12
N GLY A 260 8.12 7.53 14.92
CA GLY A 260 8.23 8.96 14.68
C GLY A 260 7.46 9.40 13.44
N ALA A 261 7.67 8.72 12.31
CA ALA A 261 6.98 9.01 11.04
C ALA A 261 5.46 8.96 11.18
N PHE A 262 4.91 7.92 11.82
CA PHE A 262 3.46 7.83 12.05
C PHE A 262 2.92 8.88 13.03
N ARG A 263 3.72 9.33 14.01
CA ARG A 263 3.34 10.47 14.86
C ARG A 263 3.33 11.78 14.08
N THR A 264 4.31 11.99 13.19
CA THR A 264 4.33 13.15 12.29
C THR A 264 3.12 13.12 11.35
N LEU A 265 2.81 11.97 10.75
CA LEU A 265 1.62 11.80 9.92
C LEU A 265 0.33 12.15 10.68
N LYS A 266 0.15 11.60 11.89
CA LYS A 266 -1.00 11.92 12.76
C LYS A 266 -1.09 13.43 13.04
N ALA A 267 0.04 14.10 13.26
CA ALA A 267 0.08 15.52 13.59
C ALA A 267 -0.39 16.44 12.44
N GLU A 268 -0.38 15.98 11.19
CA GLU A 268 -0.93 16.74 10.06
C GLU A 268 -2.46 16.85 10.12
N LYS A 269 -3.14 15.97 10.89
CA LYS A 269 -4.61 15.96 11.10
C LYS A 269 -5.43 16.06 9.82
N CYS A 270 -4.92 15.49 8.73
CA CYS A 270 -5.58 15.54 7.42
C CYS A 270 -5.64 14.18 6.72
N VAL A 271 -4.78 13.23 7.09
CA VAL A 271 -4.74 11.90 6.51
C VAL A 271 -4.47 10.86 7.59
N LEU A 272 -5.18 9.75 7.50
CA LEU A 272 -4.90 8.50 8.19
C LEU A 272 -4.51 7.45 7.12
N HIS A 273 -3.38 6.77 7.28
CA HIS A 273 -2.88 5.80 6.29
C HIS A 273 -3.79 4.59 6.18
N ASN A 274 -4.29 4.07 7.31
CA ASN A 274 -5.31 3.02 7.42
C ASN A 274 -4.95 1.63 6.82
N ASP A 275 -3.82 1.50 6.14
CA ASP A 275 -3.22 0.22 5.68
C ASP A 275 -1.81 0.02 6.23
N VAL A 276 -1.76 -0.12 7.55
CA VAL A 276 -0.52 -0.05 8.31
C VAL A 276 0.11 -1.42 8.49
N HIS A 277 1.11 -1.71 7.67
CA HIS A 277 2.00 -2.86 7.84
C HIS A 277 3.43 -2.52 7.42
N ILE A 278 4.38 -3.39 7.76
CA ILE A 278 5.81 -3.10 7.58
C ILE A 278 6.26 -3.18 6.12
N ASP A 279 5.50 -3.83 5.23
CA ASP A 279 5.86 -3.88 3.81
C ASP A 279 5.60 -2.54 3.11
N ASN A 280 4.64 -1.75 3.63
CA ASN A 280 4.34 -0.38 3.22
C ASN A 280 5.32 0.67 3.80
N ILE A 281 6.45 0.22 4.36
CA ILE A 281 7.54 1.09 4.80
C ILE A 281 8.77 0.75 3.97
N LEU A 282 9.22 1.72 3.18
CA LEU A 282 10.54 1.65 2.53
C LEU A 282 11.58 2.29 3.45
N LEU A 283 12.76 1.67 3.52
CA LEU A 283 13.91 2.24 4.18
C LEU A 283 14.88 2.73 3.11
N ARG A 284 15.09 4.05 3.06
CA ARG A 284 15.95 4.70 2.07
C ARG A 284 17.41 4.32 2.27
N ASP A 285 18.11 4.08 1.17
CA ASP A 285 19.56 3.89 1.15
C ASP A 285 20.27 5.27 1.18
N PRO A 286 21.30 5.50 2.03
CA PRO A 286 21.94 4.58 2.98
C PRO A 286 21.53 4.76 4.44
N ASP A 287 20.67 5.74 4.75
CA ASP A 287 20.42 6.18 6.12
C ASP A 287 19.30 5.41 6.84
N TRP A 288 18.63 4.49 6.14
CA TRP A 288 17.48 3.75 6.65
C TRP A 288 16.38 4.69 7.17
N SER A 289 16.24 5.86 6.55
CA SER A 289 15.12 6.77 6.82
C SER A 289 13.82 6.12 6.31
N PRO A 290 12.77 6.07 7.15
CA PRO A 290 11.50 5.45 6.75
C PRO A 290 10.72 6.35 5.80
N VAL A 291 10.20 5.76 4.74
CA VAL A 291 9.29 6.39 3.78
C VAL A 291 8.02 5.56 3.73
N LEU A 292 6.88 6.19 4.03
CA LEU A 292 5.55 5.58 4.02
C LEU A 292 5.01 5.57 2.58
N ILE A 293 4.49 4.43 2.14
CA ILE A 293 3.96 4.24 0.78
C ILE A 293 2.60 3.55 0.81
N ASP A 294 1.91 3.58 -0.32
CA ASP A 294 0.62 2.91 -0.53
C ASP A 294 -0.54 3.48 0.31
N PHE A 295 -1.01 4.65 -0.08
CA PHE A 295 -2.14 5.33 0.56
C PHE A 295 -3.50 4.92 -0.04
N GLY A 296 -3.58 3.75 -0.70
CA GLY A 296 -4.80 3.28 -1.37
C GLY A 296 -6.02 3.20 -0.45
N TRP A 297 -5.83 2.88 0.82
CA TRP A 297 -6.90 2.77 1.82
C TRP A 297 -7.00 3.98 2.75
N ALA A 298 -6.26 5.05 2.45
CA ALA A 298 -6.18 6.19 3.34
C ALA A 298 -7.54 6.86 3.56
N LEU A 299 -7.77 7.31 4.78
CA LEU A 299 -8.90 8.20 5.09
C LEU A 299 -8.39 9.64 5.03
N THR A 300 -9.09 10.49 4.29
CA THR A 300 -8.71 11.90 4.12
C THR A 300 -9.75 12.81 4.75
N ARG A 301 -9.28 13.84 5.45
CA ARG A 301 -10.13 14.85 6.07
C ARG A 301 -10.84 15.68 5.01
N LYS A 302 -12.17 15.75 5.12
CA LYS A 302 -12.98 16.54 4.21
C LYS A 302 -12.73 18.05 4.41
N PRO A 303 -12.76 18.87 3.34
CA PRO A 303 -12.69 20.31 3.47
C PRO A 303 -13.75 20.84 4.44
N GLY A 304 -13.36 21.71 5.37
CA GLY A 304 -14.25 22.33 6.36
C GLY A 304 -14.51 21.52 7.63
N MET A 305 -14.10 20.26 7.68
CA MET A 305 -14.17 19.45 8.91
C MET A 305 -13.23 20.04 9.98
N SER A 306 -13.72 20.19 11.21
CA SER A 306 -12.93 20.65 12.36
C SER A 306 -11.98 19.58 12.90
N ASP A 307 -11.04 19.97 13.76
CA ASP A 307 -10.10 19.02 14.37
C ASP A 307 -10.84 18.00 15.26
N GLU A 308 -11.87 18.43 15.97
CA GLU A 308 -12.68 17.56 16.83
C GLU A 308 -13.48 16.56 16.01
N GLU A 309 -14.15 17.01 14.94
CA GLU A 309 -14.86 16.11 14.02
C GLU A 309 -13.90 15.12 13.33
N TRP A 310 -12.69 15.56 12.99
CA TRP A 310 -11.68 14.66 12.41
C TRP A 310 -11.25 13.59 13.42
N GLU A 311 -10.90 13.98 14.65
CA GLU A 311 -10.48 13.05 15.70
C GLU A 311 -11.60 12.07 16.08
N ASP A 312 -12.86 12.54 16.12
CA ASP A 312 -14.04 11.67 16.31
C ASP A 312 -14.22 10.71 15.13
N HIS A 313 -14.08 11.19 13.89
CA HIS A 313 -14.20 10.39 12.68
C HIS A 313 -13.16 9.26 12.61
N ILE A 314 -11.93 9.52 13.05
CA ILE A 314 -10.86 8.51 13.10
C ILE A 314 -10.78 7.80 14.46
N SER A 315 -11.72 8.05 15.38
CA SER A 315 -11.71 7.45 16.70
C SER A 315 -11.82 5.92 16.57
N GLY A 316 -10.73 5.23 16.94
CA GLY A 316 -10.59 3.77 16.81
C GLY A 316 -9.71 3.30 15.65
N CYS A 317 -9.47 4.14 14.64
CA CYS A 317 -8.55 3.85 13.53
C CYS A 317 -7.19 4.47 13.85
N GLN A 318 -6.36 3.74 14.60
CA GLN A 318 -5.09 4.28 15.09
C GLN A 318 -3.88 3.61 14.42
N ASP A 319 -3.40 4.20 13.33
CA ASP A 319 -2.19 3.78 12.62
C ASP A 319 -1.00 3.54 13.56
N THR A 320 -0.78 4.44 14.51
CA THR A 320 0.30 4.32 15.51
C THR A 320 0.14 3.08 16.39
N ARG A 321 -1.10 2.68 16.72
CA ARG A 321 -1.40 1.47 17.48
C ARG A 321 -1.13 0.23 16.64
N PHE A 322 -1.58 0.21 15.39
CA PHE A 322 -1.35 -0.90 14.48
C PHE A 322 0.15 -1.08 14.19
N MET A 323 0.86 -0.01 13.82
CA MET A 323 2.30 -0.08 13.56
C MET A 323 3.08 -0.56 14.78
N ARG A 324 2.74 -0.06 15.98
CA ARG A 324 3.36 -0.54 17.22
C ARG A 324 3.19 -2.05 17.41
N ARG A 325 2.00 -2.59 17.13
CA ARG A 325 1.74 -4.04 17.18
C ARG A 325 2.58 -4.78 16.13
N SER A 326 2.63 -4.28 14.90
CA SER A 326 3.41 -4.87 13.80
C SER A 326 4.91 -4.93 14.13
N LEU A 327 5.47 -3.87 14.71
CA LEU A 327 6.89 -3.82 15.13
C LEU A 327 7.23 -4.79 16.27
N MET A 328 6.25 -5.20 17.08
CA MET A 328 6.42 -6.19 18.14
C MET A 328 6.09 -7.62 17.69
N SER A 329 5.56 -7.79 16.47
CA SER A 329 5.15 -9.10 15.97
C SER A 329 6.35 -10.03 15.80
N LYS A 330 6.18 -11.29 16.23
CA LYS A 330 7.17 -12.35 16.01
C LYS A 330 7.23 -12.78 14.55
N GLU A 331 6.14 -12.59 13.81
CA GLU A 331 6.04 -12.91 12.38
C GLU A 331 7.14 -12.24 11.55
N HIS A 332 7.52 -11.03 11.94
CA HIS A 332 8.52 -10.22 11.25
C HIS A 332 9.83 -10.08 12.04
N GLY A 333 10.13 -11.00 12.96
CA GLY A 333 11.41 -11.03 13.68
C GLY A 333 11.56 -10.08 14.88
N VAL A 334 10.47 -9.45 15.32
CA VAL A 334 10.40 -8.47 16.43
C VAL A 334 11.35 -7.29 16.19
N TRP A 335 10.88 -6.25 15.53
CA TRP A 335 11.64 -5.02 15.29
C TRP A 335 11.90 -4.23 16.57
N ARG A 336 10.96 -4.28 17.52
CA ARG A 336 11.03 -3.55 18.77
C ARG A 336 10.76 -4.49 19.94
N ARG A 337 11.75 -4.67 20.83
CA ARG A 337 11.59 -5.47 22.06
C ARG A 337 10.99 -4.67 23.21
N LYS A 338 11.25 -3.36 23.24
CA LYS A 338 10.88 -2.46 24.32
C LYS A 338 9.57 -1.73 23.99
N SER A 339 8.49 -2.10 24.67
CA SER A 339 7.18 -1.46 24.49
C SER A 339 7.01 -0.32 25.48
N THR A 340 6.80 0.92 25.01
CA THR A 340 6.45 2.04 25.92
C THR A 340 5.27 1.63 26.80
N PRO A 341 5.38 1.75 28.14
CA PRO A 341 4.37 1.25 29.06
C PRO A 341 3.01 1.92 28.81
N LEU A 342 1.95 1.13 28.93
CA LEU A 342 0.60 1.67 28.99
C LEU A 342 0.31 2.23 30.38
N MET A 343 -0.64 3.16 30.47
CA MET A 343 -1.14 3.58 31.77
C MET A 343 -1.77 2.40 32.52
N MET A 344 -1.53 2.31 33.82
CA MET A 344 -1.95 1.16 34.64
C MET A 344 -3.48 0.97 34.65
N HIS A 345 -4.27 2.04 34.49
CA HIS A 345 -5.73 1.99 34.59
C HIS A 345 -6.42 1.19 33.47
N HIS A 346 -5.69 0.81 32.41
CA HIS A 346 -6.20 -0.11 31.38
C HIS A 346 -6.16 -1.59 31.81
N TYR A 347 -5.60 -1.90 32.98
CA TYR A 347 -5.38 -3.26 33.46
C TYR A 347 -5.93 -3.45 34.87
N SER A 348 -6.38 -4.66 35.17
CA SER A 348 -6.44 -5.09 36.57
C SER A 348 -5.00 -5.24 37.11
N PRO A 349 -4.77 -5.08 38.43
CA PRO A 349 -3.44 -5.23 39.01
C PRO A 349 -2.72 -6.55 38.64
N LEU A 350 -3.46 -7.66 38.56
CA LEU A 350 -2.94 -8.96 38.14
C LEU A 350 -2.52 -8.96 36.66
N SER A 351 -3.38 -8.46 35.77
CA SER A 351 -3.08 -8.38 34.33
C SER A 351 -1.90 -7.45 34.05
N TRP A 352 -1.76 -6.39 34.83
CA TRP A 352 -0.61 -5.49 34.76
C TRP A 352 0.69 -6.19 35.17
N ASN A 353 0.69 -6.91 36.29
CA ASN A 353 1.85 -7.67 36.74
C ASN A 353 2.25 -8.72 35.68
N GLU A 354 1.30 -9.45 35.13
CA GLU A 354 1.54 -10.41 34.05
C GLU A 354 2.13 -9.73 32.80
N TYR A 355 1.59 -8.58 32.39
CA TYR A 355 2.14 -7.79 31.29
C TYR A 355 3.61 -7.42 31.52
N VAL A 356 3.95 -6.94 32.73
CA VAL A 356 5.32 -6.54 33.09
C VAL A 356 6.26 -7.74 33.15
N GLU A 357 5.84 -8.85 33.77
CA GLU A 357 6.63 -10.08 33.89
C GLU A 357 6.94 -10.72 32.52
N ASN A 358 6.05 -10.55 31.54
CA ASN A 358 6.25 -11.01 30.17
C ASN A 358 7.22 -10.12 29.36
N GLN A 359 7.70 -8.99 29.90
CA GLN A 359 8.68 -8.15 29.23
C GLN A 359 10.12 -8.69 29.38
N PRO A 360 11.03 -8.37 28.44
CA PRO A 360 12.45 -8.68 28.59
C PRO A 360 13.01 -8.20 29.93
N GLU A 361 13.84 -9.02 30.58
CA GLU A 361 14.31 -8.75 31.95
C GLU A 361 15.09 -7.42 32.07
N ASP A 362 15.96 -7.13 31.11
CA ASP A 362 16.72 -5.89 31.03
C ASP A 362 15.78 -4.68 30.93
N TYR A 363 14.77 -4.77 30.07
CA TYR A 363 13.74 -3.73 29.93
C TYR A 363 12.92 -3.57 31.21
N ARG A 364 12.50 -4.68 31.81
CA ARG A 364 11.70 -4.69 33.03
C ARG A 364 12.42 -4.00 34.17
N ARG A 365 13.69 -4.33 34.39
CA ARG A 365 14.52 -3.70 35.45
C ARG A 365 14.73 -2.20 35.20
N GLN A 366 14.87 -1.80 33.94
CA GLN A 366 15.08 -0.41 33.53
C GLN A 366 13.82 0.45 33.71
N VAL A 367 12.64 -0.09 33.42
CA VAL A 367 11.41 0.71 33.31
C VAL A 367 10.46 0.55 34.48
N PHE A 368 10.50 -0.58 35.17
CA PHE A 368 9.57 -0.89 36.24
C PHE A 368 10.29 -1.11 37.57
N GLU A 369 9.58 -0.86 38.65
CA GLU A 369 9.97 -1.17 40.02
C GLU A 369 8.87 -1.97 40.71
N ARG A 370 9.25 -2.84 41.64
CA ARG A 370 8.28 -3.52 42.51
C ARG A 370 8.00 -2.64 43.71
N VAL A 371 6.74 -2.40 43.99
CA VAL A 371 6.25 -1.70 45.17
C VAL A 371 5.29 -2.60 45.95
N PRO A 372 5.18 -2.46 47.27
CA PRO A 372 4.10 -3.11 48.03
C PRO A 372 2.75 -2.68 47.44
N GLY A 373 1.92 -3.65 47.05
CA GLY A 373 0.60 -3.36 46.50
C GLY A 373 -0.32 -2.76 47.57
N THR A 374 -1.17 -1.81 47.21
CA THR A 374 -2.26 -1.40 48.09
C THR A 374 -3.28 -2.52 48.20
N ASN A 375 -3.78 -2.80 49.42
CA ASN A 375 -4.83 -3.79 49.70
C ASN A 375 -6.01 -3.59 48.74
N TRP A 376 -6.09 -4.40 47.69
CA TRP A 376 -7.30 -4.52 46.88
C TRP A 376 -8.22 -5.53 47.56
N GLU A 377 -9.53 -5.28 47.51
CA GLU A 377 -10.54 -6.11 48.19
C GLU A 377 -10.37 -7.59 47.82
N GLY A 378 -9.90 -8.40 48.78
CA GLY A 378 -9.71 -9.84 48.62
C GLY A 378 -8.26 -10.34 48.72
N ALA A 379 -7.24 -9.47 48.73
CA ALA A 379 -5.87 -9.91 48.94
C ALA A 379 -5.65 -10.33 50.41
N ARG A 380 -5.39 -11.62 50.65
CA ARG A 380 -5.06 -12.15 51.99
C ARG A 380 -3.60 -11.93 52.40
N GLU A 381 -2.75 -11.50 51.47
CA GLU A 381 -1.30 -11.32 51.64
C GLU A 381 -0.81 -10.06 50.91
N GLU A 382 0.31 -9.48 51.35
CA GLU A 382 0.96 -8.35 50.67
C GLU A 382 1.47 -8.78 49.29
N VAL A 383 0.73 -8.44 48.24
CA VAL A 383 1.14 -8.73 46.87
C VAL A 383 2.06 -7.62 46.37
N LEU A 384 3.27 -7.98 45.91
CA LEU A 384 4.14 -7.04 45.21
C LEU A 384 3.52 -6.66 43.86
N GLN A 385 3.40 -5.37 43.60
CA GLN A 385 2.89 -4.83 42.34
C GLN A 385 4.02 -4.16 41.56
N TRP A 386 4.05 -4.37 40.25
CA TRP A 386 4.92 -3.61 39.37
C TRP A 386 4.35 -2.20 39.15
N ARG A 387 5.23 -1.20 39.17
CA ARG A 387 4.91 0.18 38.81
C ARG A 387 5.92 0.69 37.80
N VAL A 388 5.50 1.56 36.88
CA VAL A 388 6.43 2.30 36.02
C VAL A 388 7.25 3.26 36.89
N ARG A 389 8.58 3.24 36.72
CA ARG A 389 9.49 4.11 37.47
C ARG A 389 9.19 5.60 37.18
N PRO A 390 9.37 6.50 38.17
CA PRO A 390 9.24 7.93 37.95
C PRO A 390 10.12 8.43 36.79
N GLY A 391 9.57 9.32 35.96
CA GLY A 391 10.28 9.91 34.81
C GLY A 391 10.20 9.08 33.51
N ILE A 392 9.69 7.85 33.54
CA ILE A 392 9.38 7.12 32.31
C ILE A 392 8.05 7.61 31.75
N GLN A 393 8.05 7.99 30.47
CA GLN A 393 6.84 8.38 29.76
C GLN A 393 5.95 7.16 29.50
N TYR A 394 4.65 7.38 29.67
CA TYR A 394 3.64 6.44 29.22
C TYR A 394 3.41 6.59 27.72
N ARG A 395 2.74 5.59 27.15
CA ARG A 395 2.22 5.65 25.80
C ARG A 395 1.15 6.75 25.70
N ASP A 396 1.27 7.61 24.71
CA ASP A 396 0.15 8.42 24.22
C ASP A 396 -0.80 7.48 23.47
N ASP A 397 -2.03 7.33 23.99
CA ASP A 397 -3.11 6.59 23.33
C ASP A 397 -3.89 7.49 22.35
#